data_AF-A0A2T0K9Z9-F1
#
_entry.id   AF-A0A2T0K9Z9-F1
#
_cell.length_a   1.000
_cell.length_b   1.000
_cell.length_c   1.000
_cell.angle_alpha   90.00
_cell.angle_beta   90.00
_cell.angle_gamma   90.00
#
_symmetry.space_group_name_H-M   'P 1'
#
loop_
_entity.id
_entity.type
_entity.pdbx_description
1 polymer ?
#
loop_
_entity_poly.entity_id
_entity_poly.type
_entity_poly.pdbx_seq_one_letter_code
_entity_poly.pdbx_strand_id
1 'polypeptide(L)'
;MTYLSTMPFGSFVAEPPVEAMRQPAAASIQRCYRWLEAASPVLPQVAALAPGLVTAVQQYAAQQYAASLHQSGAVLQTVQHLRATVPGLPAL
;
A
#
# COMPACT_ATOMS: atom_id res chain seq x y z
N MET A 1 51.35 -14.36 -6.54
CA MET A 1 51.34 -13.50 -5.34
C MET A 1 51.06 -12.08 -5.81
N THR A 2 49.96 -11.38 -5.56
CA THR A 2 48.71 -11.62 -4.83
C THR A 2 47.74 -10.58 -5.42
N TYR A 3 46.69 -11.00 -6.12
CA TYR A 3 45.62 -10.10 -6.59
C TYR A 3 44.78 -9.74 -5.36
N LEU A 4 44.97 -8.53 -4.81
CA LEU A 4 44.07 -8.01 -3.78
C LEU A 4 42.79 -7.52 -4.46
N SER A 5 41.82 -8.43 -4.53
CA SER A 5 40.45 -8.16 -4.91
C SER A 5 39.81 -7.28 -3.84
N THR A 6 39.83 -5.97 -4.04
CA THR A 6 39.07 -5.02 -3.22
C THR A 6 37.66 -4.88 -3.82
N MET A 7 36.71 -5.61 -3.27
CA MET A 7 35.39 -5.03 -3.02
C MET A 7 35.31 -4.85 -1.52
N PRO A 8 34.89 -3.68 -1.03
CA PRO A 8 33.55 -3.69 -0.45
C PRO A 8 32.83 -2.34 -0.55
N PHE A 9 31.57 -2.37 -0.11
CA PHE A 9 30.66 -1.25 0.10
C PHE A 9 29.89 -0.82 -1.14
N GLY A 10 28.87 -1.65 -1.40
CA GLY A 10 27.65 -1.24 -2.06
C GLY A 10 27.23 0.15 -1.59
N SER A 11 26.86 0.96 -2.57
CA SER A 11 26.35 2.29 -2.37
C SER A 11 25.18 2.22 -1.39
N PHE A 12 25.43 2.57 -0.13
CA PHE A 12 24.41 3.17 0.72
C PHE A 12 24.12 4.54 0.09
N VAL A 13 23.43 4.53 -1.05
CA VAL A 13 22.63 5.66 -1.45
C VAL A 13 21.67 5.82 -0.28
N ALA A 14 21.82 6.91 0.45
CA ALA A 14 20.77 7.39 1.33
C ALA A 14 19.54 7.53 0.44
N GLU A 15 18.69 6.50 0.46
CA GLU A 15 17.45 6.49 -0.29
C GLU A 15 16.72 7.80 0.07
N PRO A 16 16.29 8.60 -0.92
CA PRO A 16 15.56 9.82 -0.63
C PRO A 16 14.38 9.45 0.27
N PRO A 17 13.93 10.32 1.20
CA PRO A 17 12.83 10.01 2.12
C PRO A 17 11.55 9.54 1.41
N VAL A 18 11.42 9.87 0.12
CA VAL A 18 10.40 9.39 -0.80
C VAL A 18 10.46 7.87 -1.01
N GLU A 19 11.63 7.28 -1.24
CA GLU A 19 11.79 5.83 -1.46
C GLU A 19 11.54 5.04 -0.16
N ALA A 20 11.84 5.63 1.01
CA ALA A 20 11.46 5.05 2.31
C ALA A 20 9.93 4.92 2.48
N MET A 21 9.14 5.76 1.81
CA MET A 21 7.67 5.68 1.81
C MET A 21 7.11 4.72 0.76
N ARG A 22 7.95 4.22 -0.16
CA ARG A 22 7.53 3.30 -1.22
C ARG A 22 7.05 1.96 -0.66
N GLN A 23 7.83 1.34 0.21
CA GLN A 23 7.47 0.06 0.84
C GLN A 23 6.16 0.14 1.63
N PRO A 24 5.96 1.11 2.54
CA PRO A 24 4.69 1.23 3.27
C PRO A 24 3.51 1.58 2.35
N ALA A 25 3.70 2.38 1.29
CA ALA A 25 2.64 2.66 0.31
C ALA A 25 2.20 1.38 -0.43
N ALA A 26 3.15 0.59 -0.92
CA ALA A 26 2.85 -0.67 -1.59
C ALA A 26 2.14 -1.66 -0.66
N ALA A 27 2.62 -1.80 0.58
CA ALA A 27 1.99 -2.67 1.59
C ALA A 27 0.56 -2.23 1.92
N SER A 28 0.32 -0.92 2.03
CA SER A 28 -1.01 -0.35 2.28
C SER A 28 -1.98 -0.67 1.14
N ILE A 29 -1.57 -0.43 -0.11
CA ILE A 29 -2.35 -0.76 -1.31
C ILE A 29 -2.69 -2.25 -1.35
N GLN A 30 -1.68 -3.12 -1.18
CA GLN A 30 -1.88 -4.57 -1.24
C GLN A 30 -2.85 -5.06 -0.16
N ARG A 31 -2.74 -4.53 1.06
CA ARG A 31 -3.66 -4.87 2.16
C ARG A 31 -5.08 -4.47 1.82
N CYS A 32 -5.30 -3.24 1.34
CA CYS A 32 -6.63 -2.78 0.93
C CYS A 32 -7.20 -3.65 -0.20
N TYR A 33 -6.38 -4.05 -1.17
CA TYR A 33 -6.82 -4.88 -2.29
C TYR A 33 -7.29 -6.26 -1.83
N ARG A 34 -6.48 -6.96 -1.02
CA ARG A 34 -6.86 -8.28 -0.49
C ARG A 34 -8.12 -8.21 0.36
N TRP A 35 -8.26 -7.16 1.16
CA TRP A 35 -9.46 -6.96 1.95
C TRP A 35 -10.69 -6.78 1.05
N LEU A 36 -10.58 -5.94 0.01
CA LEU A 36 -11.66 -5.68 -0.93
C LEU A 36 -12.07 -6.96 -1.67
N GLU A 37 -11.10 -7.77 -2.11
CA GLU A 37 -11.33 -9.06 -2.77
C GLU A 37 -12.10 -10.02 -1.87
N ALA A 38 -11.74 -10.10 -0.58
CA ALA A 38 -12.44 -10.93 0.39
C ALA A 38 -13.79 -10.37 0.84
N ALA A 39 -13.95 -9.03 0.87
CA ALA A 39 -15.16 -8.36 1.29
C ALA A 39 -16.23 -8.26 0.19
N SER A 40 -15.81 -8.18 -1.08
CA SER A 40 -16.71 -8.07 -2.24
C SER A 40 -17.82 -9.13 -2.29
N PRO A 41 -17.58 -10.43 -2.03
CA PRO A 41 -18.66 -11.43 -2.03
C PRO A 41 -19.62 -11.30 -0.84
N VAL A 42 -19.18 -10.73 0.28
CA VAL A 42 -20.01 -10.54 1.48
C VAL A 42 -20.83 -9.26 1.36
N LEU A 43 -20.24 -8.21 0.83
CA LEU A 43 -20.80 -6.86 0.83
C LEU A 43 -20.43 -6.14 -0.47
N PRO A 44 -21.18 -6.35 -1.57
CA PRO A 44 -20.81 -5.83 -2.90
C PRO A 44 -20.67 -4.30 -2.96
N GLN A 45 -21.31 -3.57 -2.04
CA GLN A 45 -21.14 -2.12 -1.87
C GLN A 45 -19.70 -1.70 -1.51
N VAL A 46 -18.84 -2.60 -1.00
CA VAL A 46 -17.40 -2.31 -0.82
C VAL A 46 -16.68 -2.09 -2.15
N ALA A 47 -17.21 -2.59 -3.27
CA ALA A 47 -16.65 -2.36 -4.59
C ALA A 47 -16.61 -0.86 -4.96
N ALA A 48 -17.43 -0.02 -4.31
CA ALA A 48 -17.37 1.44 -4.45
C ALA A 48 -16.04 2.04 -3.95
N LEU A 49 -15.24 1.30 -3.18
CA LEU A 49 -13.90 1.71 -2.73
C LEU A 49 -12.81 1.41 -3.78
N ALA A 50 -13.09 0.58 -4.78
CA ALA A 50 -12.12 0.20 -5.82
C ALA A 50 -11.54 1.41 -6.57
N PRO A 51 -12.32 2.44 -6.97
CA PRO A 51 -11.78 3.64 -7.61
C PRO A 51 -10.75 4.38 -6.73
N GLY A 52 -11.00 4.48 -5.42
CA GLY A 52 -10.07 5.12 -4.49
C GLY A 52 -8.73 4.38 -4.38
N LEU A 53 -8.79 3.05 -4.48
CA LEU A 53 -7.62 2.17 -4.48
C LEU A 53 -6.84 2.27 -5.81
N VAL A 54 -7.54 2.34 -6.94
CA VAL A 54 -6.93 2.61 -8.26
C VAL A 54 -6.20 3.96 -8.26
N THR A 55 -6.79 5.01 -7.68
CA THR A 55 -6.13 6.30 -7.52
C THR A 55 -4.86 6.20 -6.69
N ALA A 56 -4.87 5.45 -5.58
CA ALA A 56 -3.67 5.22 -4.77
C ALA A 56 -2.56 4.48 -5.55
N VAL A 57 -2.94 3.52 -6.40
CA VAL A 57 -2.00 2.80 -7.30
C VAL A 57 -1.41 3.73 -8.36
N GLN A 58 -2.23 4.59 -8.98
CA GLN A 58 -1.73 5.56 -9.96
C GLN A 58 -0.76 6.56 -9.32
N GLN A 59 -1.06 7.05 -8.11
CA GLN A 59 -0.15 7.90 -7.35
C GLN A 59 1.14 7.17 -6.99
N TYR A 60 1.07 5.89 -6.63
CA TYR A 60 2.26 5.05 -6.41
C TYR A 60 3.12 4.93 -7.67
N ALA A 61 2.50 4.66 -8.82
CA ALA A 61 3.19 4.57 -10.12
C ALA A 61 3.82 5.91 -10.52
N ALA A 62 3.20 7.03 -10.13
CA ALA A 62 3.73 8.39 -10.30
C ALA A 62 4.77 8.79 -9.24
N GLN A 63 5.24 7.86 -8.40
CA GLN A 63 6.17 8.11 -7.28
C GLN A 63 5.64 9.11 -6.22
N GLN A 64 4.34 9.38 -6.21
CA GLN A 64 3.64 10.22 -5.24
C GLN A 64 3.27 9.40 -4.00
N TYR A 65 4.27 8.77 -3.36
CA TYR A 65 4.03 7.79 -2.30
C TYR A 65 3.32 8.36 -1.07
N ALA A 66 3.55 9.63 -0.72
CA ALA A 66 2.85 10.30 0.38
C ALA A 66 1.34 10.46 0.10
N ALA A 67 0.99 10.87 -1.12
CA ALA A 67 -0.42 10.96 -1.54
C ALA A 67 -1.06 9.56 -1.58
N SER A 68 -0.32 8.58 -2.12
CA SER A 68 -0.76 7.17 -2.17
C SER A 68 -1.06 6.60 -0.79
N LEU A 69 -0.20 6.88 0.20
CA LEU A 69 -0.41 6.50 1.60
C LEU A 69 -1.61 7.20 2.23
N HIS A 70 -1.78 8.49 1.98
CA HIS A 70 -2.95 9.23 2.47
C HIS A 70 -4.25 8.67 1.87
N GLN A 71 -4.27 8.40 0.57
CA GLN A 71 -5.42 7.85 -0.14
C GLN A 71 -5.77 6.44 0.34
N SER A 72 -4.77 5.57 0.47
CA SER A 72 -4.98 4.21 0.99
C SER A 72 -5.36 4.21 2.48
N GLY A 73 -4.85 5.16 3.26
CA GLY A 73 -5.27 5.41 4.65
C GLY A 73 -6.75 5.81 4.77
N ALA A 74 -7.23 6.69 3.89
CA ALA A 74 -8.66 7.07 3.86
C ALA A 74 -9.55 5.85 3.55
N VAL A 75 -9.14 5.00 2.59
CA VAL A 75 -9.86 3.74 2.30
C VAL A 75 -9.87 2.82 3.52
N LEU A 76 -8.75 2.66 4.22
CA LEU A 76 -8.68 1.87 5.45
C LEU A 76 -9.63 2.37 6.54
N GLN A 77 -9.74 3.69 6.73
CA GLN A 77 -10.69 4.26 7.68
C GLN A 77 -12.14 3.95 7.31
N THR A 78 -12.50 4.08 6.03
CA THR A 78 -13.84 3.70 5.55
C THR A 78 -14.10 2.21 5.76
N VAL A 79 -13.11 1.36 5.47
CA VAL A 79 -13.18 -0.09 5.73
C VAL A 79 -13.42 -0.38 7.21
N GLN A 80 -12.68 0.26 8.12
CA GLN A 80 -12.85 0.08 9.56
C GLN A 80 -14.25 0.51 10.02
N HIS A 81 -14.78 1.60 9.48
CA HIS A 81 -16.14 2.05 9.76
C HIS A 81 -17.21 1.06 9.26
N LEU A 82 -17.02 0.52 8.05
CA LEU A 82 -17.90 -0.53 7.50
C LEU A 82 -17.84 -1.81 8.34
N ARG A 83 -16.65 -2.20 8.82
CA ARG A 83 -16.51 -3.35 9.73
C ARG A 83 -17.21 -3.16 11.06
N ALA A 84 -17.23 -1.93 11.59
CA ALA A 84 -17.93 -1.63 12.83
C ALA A 84 -19.46 -1.72 12.68
N THR A 85 -19.98 -1.50 11.46
CA THR A 85 -21.41 -1.49 11.17
C THR A 85 -21.91 -2.83 10.61
N VAL A 86 -21.04 -3.63 10.00
CA VAL A 86 -21.41 -4.91 9.37
C VAL A 86 -20.60 -6.06 10.01
N PRO A 87 -21.22 -6.85 10.93
CA PRO A 87 -20.60 -8.04 11.47
C PRO A 87 -20.54 -9.12 10.38
N GLY A 88 -19.33 -9.49 9.93
CA GLY A 88 -19.12 -10.47 8.85
C GLY A 88 -18.05 -10.06 7.84
N LEU A 89 -17.56 -8.81 7.90
CA LEU A 89 -16.47 -8.36 7.05
C LEU A 89 -15.10 -8.89 7.50
N PRO A 90 -14.20 -9.20 6.54
CA PRO A 90 -12.89 -9.77 6.84
C PRO A 90 -12.01 -8.85 7.70
N ALA A 91 -11.07 -9.43 8.44
CA ALA A 91 -10.07 -8.66 9.20
C ALA A 91 -9.07 -7.97 8.26
N LEU A 92 -8.51 -6.86 8.75
CA LEU A 92 -7.56 -5.99 8.02
C LEU A 92 -6.11 -6.33 8.38
#